data_AF-A0AAE0B2P1-F1
#
_entry.id   AF-A0AAE0B2P1-F1
#
_cell.length_a   1.000
_cell.length_b   1.000
_cell.length_c   1.000
_cell.angle_alpha   90.00
_cell.angle_beta   90.00
_cell.angle_gamma   90.00
#
_symmetry.space_group_name_H-M   'P 1'
#
loop_
_entity.id
_entity.type
_entity.pdbx_description
1 polymer ?
#
loop_
_entity_poly.entity_id
_entity_poly.type
_entity_poly.pdbx_seq_one_letter_code
_entity_poly.pdbx_strand_id
1 'polypeptide(L)'
;MFIGSVTSTCSKIALIRSSFLIAQSLYLNFWRECLKLIPHKKFSFAKIWLVAAQFEIGQLNLNGARKILGNATGKAPKDKIFKKYIEIELQLCNFNRCRKLYKKYLEWSLENCYA
;
A
#
# COMPACT_ATOMS: atom_id res chain seq x y z
N MET A 1 3.49 -0.24 -48.83
CA MET A 1 3.89 1.01 -48.15
C MET A 1 3.02 1.22 -46.92
N PHE A 2 3.23 0.49 -45.82
CA PHE A 2 2.64 0.79 -44.49
C PHE A 2 3.45 0.05 -43.41
N ILE A 3 4.70 0.46 -43.22
CA ILE A 3 5.53 0.06 -42.08
C ILE A 3 6.15 1.37 -41.57
N GLY A 4 5.45 2.11 -40.70
CA GLY A 4 5.90 3.48 -40.37
C GLY A 4 5.27 4.20 -39.18
N SER A 5 4.41 3.59 -38.37
CA SER A 5 3.73 4.31 -37.27
C SER A 5 3.97 3.76 -35.85
N VAL A 6 4.68 2.64 -35.69
CA VAL A 6 4.87 1.99 -34.38
C VAL A 6 6.07 2.56 -33.59
N THR A 7 6.99 3.28 -34.24
CA THR A 7 8.23 3.79 -33.61
C THR A 7 8.04 5.12 -32.85
N SER A 8 7.05 5.95 -33.21
CA SER A 8 6.82 7.26 -32.56
C SER A 8 6.08 7.14 -31.21
N THR A 9 5.22 6.15 -31.05
CA THR A 9 4.47 5.90 -29.80
C THR A 9 5.34 5.27 -28.72
N CYS A 10 6.31 4.44 -29.10
CA CYS A 10 7.19 3.74 -28.16
C CYS A 10 8.08 4.70 -27.35
N SER A 11 8.64 5.74 -27.98
CA SER A 11 9.45 6.77 -27.30
C SER A 11 8.65 7.67 -26.36
N LYS A 12 7.40 8.00 -26.71
CA LYS A 12 6.50 8.78 -25.83
C LYS A 12 6.06 7.95 -24.62
N ILE A 13 5.74 6.66 -24.79
CA ILE A 13 5.39 5.75 -23.68
C ILE A 13 6.59 5.52 -22.76
N ALA A 14 7.81 5.40 -23.31
CA ALA A 14 9.03 5.26 -22.52
C ALA A 14 9.35 6.52 -21.70
N LEU A 15 9.15 7.71 -22.26
CA LEU A 15 9.28 8.98 -21.55
C LEU A 15 8.20 9.16 -20.48
N ILE A 16 6.95 8.78 -20.74
CA ILE A 16 5.88 8.80 -19.73
C ILE A 16 6.19 7.80 -18.60
N ARG A 17 6.68 6.59 -18.92
CA ARG A 17 7.13 5.60 -17.93
C ARG A 17 8.34 6.09 -17.12
N SER A 18 9.32 6.75 -17.74
CA SER A 18 10.47 7.29 -17.01
C SER A 18 10.09 8.48 -16.13
N SER A 19 9.22 9.37 -16.62
CA SER A 19 8.64 10.47 -15.82
C SER A 19 7.84 9.94 -14.63
N PHE A 20 7.09 8.86 -14.83
CA PHE A 20 6.30 8.20 -13.80
C PHE A 20 7.19 7.50 -12.74
N LEU A 21 8.31 6.89 -13.15
CA LEU A 21 9.30 6.31 -12.23
C LEU A 21 10.02 7.38 -11.39
N ILE A 22 10.32 8.54 -11.98
CA ILE A 22 10.92 9.68 -11.25
C ILE A 22 9.90 10.24 -10.24
N ALA A 23 8.64 10.44 -10.68
CA ALA A 23 7.54 10.83 -9.80
C ALA A 23 7.29 9.79 -8.69
N GLN A 24 7.47 8.50 -8.96
CA GLN A 24 7.31 7.41 -8.00
C GLN A 24 8.34 7.47 -6.87
N SER A 25 9.62 7.74 -7.18
CA SER A 25 10.65 7.89 -6.14
C SER A 25 10.42 9.11 -5.26
N LEU A 26 9.99 10.23 -5.85
CA LEU A 26 9.60 11.46 -5.14
C LEU A 26 8.35 11.26 -4.29
N TYR A 27 7.33 10.58 -4.81
CA TYR A 27 6.07 10.32 -4.10
C TYR A 27 6.25 9.35 -2.93
N LEU A 28 7.12 8.34 -3.06
CA LEU A 28 7.47 7.44 -1.95
C LEU A 28 8.14 8.21 -0.80
N ASN A 29 9.06 9.12 -1.13
CA ASN A 29 9.73 9.96 -0.14
C ASN A 29 8.73 10.93 0.52
N PHE A 30 7.84 11.53 -0.27
CA PHE A 30 6.76 12.37 0.24
C PHE A 30 5.86 11.62 1.23
N TRP A 31 5.38 10.42 0.89
CA TRP A 31 4.57 9.62 1.83
C TRP A 31 5.34 9.24 3.08
N ARG A 32 6.63 8.90 2.97
CA ARG A 32 7.46 8.58 4.14
C ARG A 32 7.57 9.78 5.08
N GLU A 33 7.75 10.98 4.54
CA GLU A 33 7.80 12.22 5.32
C GLU A 33 6.42 12.57 5.90
N CYS A 34 5.34 12.49 5.11
CA CYS A 34 3.97 12.68 5.61
C CYS A 34 3.64 11.71 6.74
N LEU A 35 4.05 10.44 6.62
CA LEU A 35 3.87 9.43 7.66
C LEU A 35 4.76 9.66 8.88
N LYS A 36 5.82 10.47 8.81
CA LYS A 36 6.59 10.90 10.00
C LYS A 36 5.95 12.12 10.67
N LEU A 37 5.41 13.04 9.88
CA LEU A 37 4.81 14.28 10.35
C LEU A 37 3.48 14.07 11.08
N ILE A 38 2.72 13.02 10.74
CA ILE A 38 1.45 12.72 11.39
C ILE A 38 1.67 12.26 12.84
N PRO A 39 1.09 12.94 13.85
CA PRO A 39 1.16 12.49 15.24
C PRO A 39 0.24 11.27 15.45
N HIS A 40 0.78 10.08 15.23
CA HIS A 40 0.05 8.79 15.33
C HIS A 40 -0.55 8.50 16.71
N LYS A 41 -0.12 9.24 17.76
CA LYS A 41 -0.62 9.11 19.14
C LYS A 41 -1.95 9.82 19.38
N LYS A 42 -2.27 10.89 18.63
CA LYS A 42 -3.50 11.68 18.82
C LYS A 42 -4.55 11.38 17.74
N PHE A 43 -4.11 11.14 16.51
CA PHE A 43 -5.01 10.95 15.39
C PHE A 43 -4.37 10.04 14.32
N SER A 44 -4.87 8.82 14.19
CA SER A 44 -4.38 7.86 13.18
C SER A 44 -5.37 7.74 12.01
N PHE A 45 -5.00 8.22 10.83
CA PHE A 45 -5.82 8.09 9.62
C PHE A 45 -5.61 6.72 8.96
N ALA A 46 -6.55 5.79 9.12
CA ALA A 46 -6.54 4.53 8.35
C ALA A 46 -6.54 4.79 6.84
N LYS A 47 -7.24 5.82 6.37
CA LYS A 47 -7.38 6.15 4.96
C LYS A 47 -6.03 6.41 4.27
N ILE A 48 -5.10 7.09 4.92
CA ILE A 48 -3.79 7.43 4.36
C ILE A 48 -2.98 6.16 4.09
N TRP A 49 -2.93 5.25 5.07
CA TRP A 49 -2.23 3.97 4.93
C TRP A 49 -2.81 3.11 3.79
N LEU A 50 -4.14 3.11 3.65
CA LEU A 50 -4.83 2.37 2.60
C LEU A 50 -4.54 2.93 1.21
N VAL A 51 -4.57 4.26 1.04
CA VAL A 51 -4.24 4.92 -0.23
C VAL A 51 -2.79 4.66 -0.62
N ALA A 52 -1.86 4.73 0.34
CA ALA A 52 -0.45 4.42 0.09
C ALA A 52 -0.25 2.95 -0.33
N ALA A 53 -0.95 2.00 0.30
CA ALA A 53 -0.88 0.60 -0.07
C ALA A 53 -1.50 0.31 -1.46
N GLN A 54 -2.64 0.92 -1.78
CA GLN A 54 -3.27 0.81 -3.10
C GLN A 54 -2.36 1.34 -4.21
N PHE A 55 -1.66 2.44 -3.94
CA PHE A 55 -0.68 2.98 -4.87
C PHE A 55 0.43 1.95 -5.18
N GLU A 56 1.04 1.35 -4.16
CA GLU A 56 2.08 0.31 -4.34
C GLU A 56 1.58 -0.92 -5.11
N ILE A 57 0.32 -1.32 -4.91
CA ILE A 57 -0.30 -2.43 -5.66
C ILE A 57 -0.45 -2.08 -7.14
N GLY A 58 -0.84 -0.84 -7.46
CA GLY A 58 -0.88 -0.35 -8.84
C GLY A 58 0.49 -0.35 -9.52
N GLN A 59 1.58 -0.26 -8.74
CA GLN A 59 2.96 -0.37 -9.23
C GLN A 59 3.47 -1.81 -9.30
N LEU A 60 2.61 -2.80 -9.03
CA LEU A 60 2.96 -4.22 -8.92
C LEU A 60 4.02 -4.50 -7.82
N ASN A 61 4.21 -3.57 -6.88
CA ASN A 61 5.16 -3.71 -5.77
C ASN A 61 4.46 -4.26 -4.52
N LEU A 62 4.24 -5.57 -4.52
CA LEU A 62 3.56 -6.27 -3.42
C LEU A 62 4.35 -6.19 -2.11
N ASN A 63 5.68 -6.19 -2.19
CA ASN A 63 6.55 -6.13 -1.01
C ASN A 63 6.50 -4.75 -0.34
N GLY A 64 6.44 -3.67 -1.12
CA GLY A 64 6.22 -2.31 -0.63
C GLY A 64 4.88 -2.20 0.09
N ALA A 65 3.79 -2.62 -0.57
CA ALA A 65 2.44 -2.59 0.01
C ALA A 65 2.38 -3.34 1.35
N ARG A 66 2.97 -4.54 1.43
CA ARG A 66 3.04 -5.34 2.67
C ARG A 66 3.80 -4.64 3.79
N LYS A 67 4.92 -3.96 3.49
CA LYS A 67 5.68 -3.20 4.50
C LYS A 67 4.87 -2.03 5.04
N ILE A 68 4.16 -1.31 4.16
CA ILE A 68 3.30 -0.18 4.56
C ILE A 68 2.16 -0.68 5.45
N LEU A 69 1.43 -1.73 5.05
CA LEU A 69 0.32 -2.28 5.82
C LEU A 69 0.77 -2.94 7.13
N GLY A 70 1.94 -3.59 7.13
CA GLY A 70 2.57 -4.12 8.34
C GLY A 70 2.92 -3.02 9.35
N ASN A 71 3.50 -1.91 8.89
CA ASN A 71 3.79 -0.75 9.73
C ASN A 71 2.51 -0.08 10.25
N ALA A 72 1.48 0.02 9.40
CA ALA A 72 0.17 0.55 9.78
C ALA A 72 -0.44 -0.27 10.93
N THR A 73 -0.35 -1.60 10.84
CA THR A 73 -0.85 -2.52 11.88
C THR A 73 -0.13 -2.34 13.22
N GLY A 74 1.16 -2.01 13.21
CA GLY A 74 1.94 -1.79 14.44
C GLY A 74 1.74 -0.40 15.05
N LYS A 75 1.66 0.65 14.22
CA LYS A 75 1.55 2.04 14.70
C LYS A 75 0.12 2.46 15.02
N ALA A 76 -0.84 1.96 14.26
CA ALA A 76 -2.23 2.40 14.30
C ALA A 76 -3.15 1.23 13.97
N PRO A 77 -3.29 0.24 14.87
CA PRO A 77 -4.20 -0.86 14.64
C PRO A 77 -5.65 -0.34 14.61
N LYS A 78 -6.33 -0.57 13.48
CA LYS A 78 -7.76 -0.27 13.28
C LYS A 78 -8.40 -1.37 12.46
N ASP A 79 -9.66 -1.68 12.73
CA ASP A 79 -10.42 -2.70 11.99
C ASP A 79 -10.37 -2.52 10.48
N LYS A 80 -10.49 -1.27 10.01
CA LYS A 80 -10.48 -0.95 8.58
C LYS A 80 -9.17 -1.34 7.89
N ILE A 81 -8.03 -1.24 8.59
CA ILE A 81 -6.72 -1.61 8.05
C ILE A 81 -6.60 -3.12 7.95
N PHE A 82 -6.99 -3.85 9.00
CA PHE A 82 -6.96 -5.31 9.00
C PHE A 82 -7.86 -5.89 7.91
N LYS A 83 -9.12 -5.43 7.81
CA LYS A 83 -10.07 -5.88 6.78
C LYS A 83 -9.51 -5.71 5.37
N LYS A 84 -8.98 -4.51 5.06
CA LYS A 84 -8.40 -4.24 3.73
C LYS A 84 -7.10 -5.00 3.48
N TYR A 85 -6.25 -5.19 4.49
CA TYR A 85 -5.02 -5.96 4.32
C TYR A 85 -5.33 -7.44 4.02
N ILE A 86 -6.30 -8.02 4.73
CA ILE A 86 -6.75 -9.39 4.48
C ILE A 86 -7.37 -9.52 3.08
N GLU A 87 -8.20 -8.55 2.66
CA GLU A 87 -8.79 -8.51 1.32
C GLU A 87 -7.73 -8.52 0.22
N ILE A 88 -6.65 -7.74 0.37
CA ILE A 88 -5.52 -7.71 -0.56
C ILE A 88 -4.79 -9.06 -0.59
N GLU A 89 -4.48 -9.66 0.56
CA GLU A 89 -3.78 -10.95 0.61
C GLU A 89 -4.64 -12.12 0.10
N LEU A 90 -5.97 -12.03 0.25
CA LEU A 90 -6.94 -12.96 -0.33
C LEU A 90 -6.93 -12.88 -1.86
N GLN A 91 -6.92 -11.67 -2.43
CA GLN A 91 -6.79 -11.48 -3.89
C GLN A 91 -5.48 -12.05 -4.44
N LEU A 92 -4.43 -12.08 -3.63
CA LEU A 92 -3.14 -12.70 -3.97
C LEU A 92 -3.08 -14.21 -3.64
N CYS A 93 -4.19 -14.82 -3.22
CA CYS A 93 -4.29 -16.23 -2.80
C CYS A 93 -3.29 -16.65 -1.71
N ASN A 94 -2.83 -15.71 -0.87
CA ASN A 94 -1.87 -15.99 0.19
C ASN A 94 -2.55 -16.38 1.50
N PHE A 95 -3.21 -17.54 1.52
CA PHE A 95 -4.00 -18.02 2.67
C PHE A 95 -3.20 -18.15 3.98
N ASN A 96 -1.93 -18.56 3.89
CA ASN A 96 -1.05 -18.69 5.06
C ASN A 96 -0.83 -17.35 5.78
N ARG A 97 -0.70 -16.26 5.02
CA ARG A 97 -0.58 -14.91 5.59
C ARG A 97 -1.91 -14.42 6.13
N CYS A 98 -3.00 -14.66 5.40
CA CYS A 98 -4.35 -14.31 5.86
C CYS A 98 -4.64 -14.92 7.24
N ARG A 99 -4.30 -16.19 7.47
CA ARG A 99 -4.48 -16.86 8.77
C ARG A 99 -3.69 -16.17 9.90
N LYS A 100 -2.43 -15.81 9.64
CA LYS A 100 -1.58 -15.08 10.60
C LYS A 100 -2.16 -13.70 10.92
N LEU A 101 -2.64 -12.98 9.90
CA LEU A 101 -3.26 -11.67 10.07
C LEU A 101 -4.56 -11.75 10.87
N TYR A 102 -5.39 -12.76 10.60
CA TYR A 102 -6.61 -13.02 11.37
C TYR A 102 -6.32 -13.31 12.84
N LYS A 103 -5.32 -14.15 13.14
CA LYS A 103 -4.93 -14.43 14.53
C LYS A 103 -4.54 -13.15 15.27
N LYS A 104 -3.69 -12.33 14.64
CA LYS A 104 -3.28 -11.03 15.19
C LYS A 104 -4.45 -10.05 15.35
N TYR A 105 -5.41 -10.09 14.42
CA TYR A 105 -6.62 -9.27 14.51
C TYR A 105 -7.49 -9.67 15.70
N LEU A 106 -7.64 -10.97 15.97
CA LEU A 106 -8.38 -11.48 17.13
C LEU A 106 -7.69 -11.11 18.45
N GLU A 107 -6.37 -11.28 18.55
CA GLU A 107 -5.59 -10.88 19.72
C GLU A 107 -5.80 -9.38 20.03
N TRP A 108 -5.66 -8.52 19.03
CA TRP A 108 -5.91 -7.08 19.18
C TRP A 108 -7.37 -6.77 19.52
N SER A 109 -8.34 -7.41 18.87
CA SER A 109 -9.77 -7.15 19.13
C SER A 109 -10.15 -7.52 20.56
N LEU A 110 -9.61 -8.60 21.12
CA LEU A 110 -9.85 -9.01 22.50
C LEU A 110 -9.32 -7.98 23.51
N GLU A 111 -8.15 -7.39 23.25
CA GLU A 111 -7.59 -6.33 24.08
C GLU A 111 -8.41 -5.03 24.03
N ASN A 112 -9.14 -4.77 22.94
CA ASN A 112 -9.89 -3.53 22.73
C ASN A 112 -11.41 -3.63 22.98
N CYS A 113 -11.97 -4.83 23.14
CA CYS A 113 -13.40 -5.01 23.42
C CYS A 113 -13.79 -4.69 24.88
N TYR A 114 -12.83 -4.56 25.80
CA TYR A 114 -13.07 -4.29 27.23
C TYR A 114 -12.92 -2.81 27.63
N ALA A 115 -12.90 -1.88 26.67
CA ALA A 115 -12.74 -0.44 26.90
C ALA A 115 -14.01 0.35 26.56
#